data_AF-K8A3X2-F1
#
_entry.id   AF-K8A3X2-F1
#
_cell.length_a   1.000
_cell.length_b   1.000
_cell.length_c   1.000
_cell.angle_alpha   90.00
_cell.angle_beta   90.00
_cell.angle_gamma   90.00
#
_symmetry.space_group_name_H-M   'P 1'
#
loop_
_entity.id
_entity.type
_entity.pdbx_description
1 polymer ?
#
loop_
_entity_poly.entity_id
_entity_poly.type
_entity_poly.pdbx_seq_one_letter_code
_entity_poly.pdbx_strand_id
1 'polypeptide(L)'
;MQAIVDKGTPAILKFCAGGKHVNKVELSVCKAGGQQVEYSKIVLEDVLVTRTEFTGVGQTDTVMVNYYFQAAKVNFHYWEQSNQGTKGAETKAGWDIKQNKEL
;
A
#
# COMPACT_ATOMS: atom_id res chain seq x y z
N MET A 1 3.73 -0.04 -5.70
CA MET A 1 4.41 -0.84 -4.65
C MET A 1 5.45 -1.71 -5.32
N GLN A 2 6.68 -1.70 -4.84
CA GLN A 2 7.74 -2.61 -5.32
C GLN A 2 7.95 -3.72 -4.29
N ALA A 3 8.06 -4.97 -4.76
CA ALA A 3 8.29 -6.14 -3.92
C ALA A 3 9.22 -7.14 -4.64
N ILE A 4 9.79 -8.08 -3.88
CA ILE A 4 10.44 -9.27 -4.44
C ILE A 4 9.36 -10.25 -4.90
N VAL A 5 9.65 -11.08 -5.89
CA VAL A 5 8.78 -12.20 -6.27
C VAL A 5 8.63 -13.18 -5.10
N ASP A 6 7.39 -13.40 -4.67
CA ASP A 6 7.04 -14.27 -3.55
C ASP A 6 5.78 -15.11 -3.84
N LYS A 7 5.28 -15.84 -2.83
CA LYS A 7 4.07 -16.66 -2.95
C LYS A 7 2.79 -15.83 -3.23
N GLY A 8 2.77 -14.54 -2.89
CA GLY A 8 1.66 -13.64 -3.18
C GLY A 8 1.61 -13.20 -4.64
N THR A 9 2.77 -13.16 -5.32
CA THR A 9 2.90 -12.65 -6.69
C THR A 9 1.91 -13.29 -7.69
N PRO A 10 1.73 -14.63 -7.76
CA PRO A 10 0.78 -15.23 -8.69
C PRO A 10 -0.68 -14.84 -8.42
N ALA A 11 -1.05 -14.61 -7.16
CA ALA A 11 -2.41 -14.18 -6.81
C ALA A 11 -2.66 -12.74 -7.26
N ILE A 12 -1.71 -11.84 -7.01
CA ILE A 12 -1.81 -10.43 -7.43
C ILE A 12 -1.85 -10.34 -8.97
N LEU A 13 -1.04 -11.13 -9.67
CA LEU A 13 -1.06 -11.21 -11.12
C LEU A 13 -2.43 -11.67 -11.65
N LYS A 14 -3.10 -12.62 -10.98
CA LYS A 14 -4.46 -13.05 -11.34
C LYS A 14 -5.50 -11.93 -11.14
N PHE A 15 -5.40 -11.13 -10.08
CA PHE A 15 -6.26 -9.97 -9.92
C PHE A 15 -6.06 -8.95 -11.05
N CYS A 16 -4.81 -8.71 -11.41
CA CYS A 16 -4.46 -7.81 -12.51
C CYS A 16 -4.99 -8.32 -13.87
N ALA A 17 -4.68 -9.57 -14.22
CA ALA A 17 -5.10 -10.16 -15.49
C ALA A 17 -6.62 -10.36 -15.60
N GLY A 18 -7.28 -10.67 -14.47
CA GLY A 18 -8.73 -10.92 -14.43
C GLY A 18 -9.58 -9.66 -14.26
N GLY A 19 -8.98 -8.49 -14.03
CA GLY A 19 -9.70 -7.24 -13.77
C GLY A 19 -10.60 -7.30 -12.53
N LYS A 20 -10.36 -8.24 -11.61
CA LYS A 20 -11.17 -8.39 -10.39
C LYS A 20 -10.71 -7.38 -9.35
N HIS A 21 -11.68 -6.81 -8.66
CA HIS A 21 -11.41 -5.86 -7.58
C HIS A 21 -10.95 -6.62 -6.33
N VAL A 22 -9.97 -6.03 -5.64
CA VAL A 22 -9.54 -6.37 -4.30
C VAL A 22 -10.27 -5.43 -3.35
N ASN A 23 -10.92 -5.97 -2.31
CA ASN A 23 -11.74 -5.15 -1.41
C ASN A 23 -10.93 -4.03 -0.75
N LYS A 24 -9.70 -4.32 -0.34
CA LYS A 24 -8.86 -3.41 0.42
C LYS A 24 -7.37 -3.70 0.20
N VAL A 25 -6.57 -2.64 0.07
CA VAL A 25 -5.10 -2.70 0.13
C VAL A 25 -4.64 -1.74 1.22
N GLU A 26 -3.81 -2.23 2.13
CA GLU A 26 -3.23 -1.42 3.22
C GLU A 26 -1.71 -1.41 3.10
N LEU A 27 -1.14 -0.21 3.07
CA LEU A 27 0.31 0.00 3.12
C LEU A 27 0.65 0.66 4.45
N SER A 28 1.29 -0.10 5.34
CA SER A 28 1.78 0.37 6.63
C SER A 28 3.26 0.70 6.55
N VAL A 29 3.64 1.88 7.04
CA VAL A 29 5.03 2.32 7.15
C VAL A 29 5.40 2.42 8.62
N CYS A 30 6.39 1.62 9.03
CA CYS A 30 6.81 1.48 10.41
C CYS A 30 8.20 2.07 10.63
N LYS A 31 8.45 2.59 11.83
CA LYS A 31 9.80 2.97 12.28
C LYS A 31 10.67 1.72 12.43
N ALA A 32 11.97 1.88 12.18
CA ALA A 32 12.96 0.84 12.38
C ALA A 32 13.29 0.66 13.88
N GLY A 33 13.59 -0.57 14.30
CA GLY A 33 14.05 -0.90 15.65
C GLY A 33 12.94 -1.27 16.63
N GLY A 34 13.20 -2.27 17.47
CA GLY A 34 12.32 -2.67 18.58
C GLY A 34 10.87 -2.98 18.16
N GLN A 35 9.91 -2.39 18.90
CA GLN A 35 8.48 -2.52 18.62
C GLN A 35 8.12 -1.71 17.37
N GLN A 36 7.46 -2.34 16.39
CA GLN A 36 7.07 -1.68 15.14
C GLN A 36 6.03 -0.59 15.39
N VAL A 37 6.48 0.67 15.44
CA VAL A 37 5.60 1.84 15.53
C VAL A 37 5.21 2.27 14.11
N GLU A 38 3.97 2.01 13.73
CA GLU A 38 3.36 2.50 12.49
C GLU A 38 3.14 4.01 12.58
N TYR A 39 3.82 4.77 11.71
CA TYR A 39 3.73 6.24 11.66
C TYR A 39 2.98 6.74 10.42
N SER A 40 2.79 5.90 9.42
CA SER A 40 1.97 6.21 8.25
C SER A 40 1.25 4.97 7.76
N LYS A 41 -0.01 5.15 7.34
CA LYS A 41 -0.81 4.09 6.73
C LYS A 41 -1.61 4.64 5.56
N ILE A 42 -1.51 3.98 4.41
CA ILE A 42 -2.37 4.24 3.24
C ILE A 42 -3.38 3.11 3.15
N VAL A 43 -4.67 3.46 3.09
CA VAL A 43 -5.76 2.51 2.89
C VAL A 43 -6.45 2.82 1.58
N LEU A 44 -6.46 1.83 0.69
CA LEU A 44 -7.17 1.86 -0.57
C LEU A 44 -8.37 0.90 -0.48
N GLU A 45 -9.55 1.34 -0.89
CA GLU A 45 -10.76 0.51 -0.91
C GLU A 45 -11.30 0.37 -2.33
N ASP A 46 -11.89 -0.80 -2.62
CA ASP A 46 -12.41 -1.18 -3.92
C ASP A 46 -11.36 -0.97 -5.02
N VAL A 47 -10.33 -1.81 -4.97
CA VAL A 47 -9.04 -1.60 -5.61
C VAL A 47 -8.88 -2.50 -6.84
N LEU A 48 -8.54 -1.90 -7.98
CA LEU A 48 -8.10 -2.62 -9.16
C LEU A 48 -6.57 -2.67 -9.21
N VAL A 49 -6.00 -3.84 -9.49
CA VAL A 49 -4.58 -3.96 -9.83
C VAL A 49 -4.42 -3.64 -11.31
N THR A 50 -3.98 -2.42 -11.63
CA THR A 50 -3.96 -1.92 -13.01
C THR A 50 -2.77 -2.42 -13.81
N ARG A 51 -1.66 -2.73 -13.13
CA ARG A 51 -0.43 -3.22 -13.77
C ARG A 51 0.38 -4.06 -12.81
N THR A 52 0.94 -5.16 -13.33
CA THR A 52 2.00 -5.95 -12.70
C THR A 52 3.20 -5.92 -13.63
N GLU A 53 4.29 -5.28 -13.21
CA GLU A 53 5.49 -5.10 -14.03
C GLU A 53 6.66 -5.83 -13.37
N PHE A 54 7.16 -6.88 -14.03
CA PHE A 54 8.37 -7.58 -13.62
C PHE A 54 9.59 -6.80 -14.11
N THR A 55 10.44 -6.41 -13.18
CA THR A 55 11.73 -5.78 -13.47
C THR A 55 12.83 -6.78 -13.20
N GLY A 56 13.69 -7.02 -14.21
CA GLY A 56 14.84 -7.92 -14.09
C GLY A 56 15.82 -7.50 -12.99
N VAL A 57 16.87 -8.28 -12.81
CA VAL A 57 17.97 -7.95 -11.89
C VAL A 57 18.74 -6.75 -12.44
N GLY A 58 18.40 -5.57 -11.92
CA GLY A 58 19.09 -4.30 -12.19
C GLY A 58 20.21 -4.09 -11.18
N GLN A 59 20.05 -3.10 -10.29
CA GLN A 59 20.96 -2.88 -9.15
C GLN A 59 20.67 -3.78 -7.95
N THR A 60 19.76 -4.74 -8.08
CA THR A 60 19.36 -5.71 -7.06
C THR A 60 19.86 -7.09 -7.43
N ASP A 61 20.05 -7.96 -6.43
CA ASP A 61 20.43 -9.36 -6.65
C ASP A 61 19.22 -10.27 -6.92
N THR A 62 18.01 -9.72 -6.90
CA THR A 62 16.75 -10.45 -7.07
C THR A 62 15.82 -9.76 -8.07
N VAL A 63 14.96 -10.55 -8.73
CA VAL A 63 13.88 -10.04 -9.59
C VAL A 63 12.86 -9.32 -8.73
N MET A 64 12.55 -8.09 -9.11
CA MET A 64 11.55 -7.26 -8.45
C MET A 64 10.28 -7.19 -9.29
N VAL A 65 9.17 -6.85 -8.65
CA VAL A 65 7.87 -6.64 -9.29
C VAL A 65 7.24 -5.35 -8.76
N ASN A 66 6.78 -4.51 -9.69
CA ASN A 66 6.03 -3.30 -9.40
C ASN A 66 4.53 -3.54 -9.59
N TYR A 67 3.75 -3.32 -8.54
CA TYR A 67 2.29 -3.34 -8.56
C TYR A 67 1.72 -1.93 -8.55
N TYR A 68 0.76 -1.70 -9.43
CA TYR A 68 0.04 -0.43 -9.56
C TYR A 68 -1.44 -0.65 -9.22
N PHE A 69 -2.01 0.31 -8.49
CA PHE A 69 -3.36 0.21 -7.96
C PHE A 69 -4.18 1.44 -8.36
N GLN A 70 -5.46 1.22 -8.66
CA GLN A 70 -6.48 2.26 -8.75
C GLN A 70 -7.54 1.93 -7.70
N ALA A 71 -7.99 2.90 -6.92
CA ALA A 71 -8.96 2.68 -5.84
C ALA A 71 -10.19 3.57 -6.02
N ALA A 72 -11.32 3.16 -5.46
CA ALA A 72 -12.50 4.01 -5.37
C ALA A 72 -12.36 5.06 -4.27
N LYS A 73 -11.66 4.70 -3.19
CA LYS A 73 -11.43 5.55 -2.02
C LYS A 73 -10.00 5.42 -1.54
N VAL A 74 -9.47 6.51 -1.01
CA VAL A 74 -8.14 6.55 -0.40
C VAL A 74 -8.24 7.23 0.97
N ASN A 75 -7.64 6.62 1.98
CA ASN A 75 -7.37 7.24 3.27
C ASN A 75 -5.86 7.25 3.52
N PHE A 76 -5.35 8.38 3.98
CA PHE A 76 -4.00 8.53 4.45
C PHE A 76 -4.04 8.87 5.93
N HIS A 77 -3.34 8.06 6.72
CA HIS A 77 -3.16 8.25 8.14
C HIS A 77 -1.70 8.56 8.41
N TYR A 78 -1.47 9.53 9.28
CA TYR A 78 -0.17 9.86 9.82
C TYR A 78 -0.28 9.97 11.33
N TRP A 79 0.70 9.43 12.04
CA TRP A 79 0.79 9.60 13.48
C TRP A 79 2.10 10.25 13.84
N GLU A 80 2.00 11.32 14.63
CA GLU A 80 3.17 11.92 15.26
C GLU A 80 3.83 10.90 16.18
N GLN A 81 5.12 11.08 16.41
CA GLN A 81 5.84 10.28 17.39
C GLN A 81 5.84 11.04 18.72
N SER A 82 5.43 10.36 19.80
CA SER A 82 5.51 10.94 21.14
C SER A 82 6.96 11.08 21.58
N ASN A 83 7.20 11.89 22.62
CA ASN A 83 8.53 12.02 23.24
C ASN A 83 9.07 10.69 23.80
N GLN A 84 8.20 9.71 24.03
CA GLN A 84 8.57 8.36 24.49
C GLN A 84 8.79 7.38 23.31
N GLY A 85 8.79 7.88 22.07
CA GLY A 85 8.97 7.08 20.87
C GLY A 85 7.73 6.29 20.44
N THR A 86 6.59 6.42 21.12
CA THR A 86 5.34 5.71 20.84
C THR A 86 4.46 6.44 19.83
N LYS A 87 3.38 5.78 19.38
CA LYS A 87 2.38 6.35 18.47
C LYS A 87 1.63 7.49 19.18
N GLY A 88 1.72 8.70 18.63
CA GLY A 88 1.12 9.93 19.14
C GLY A 88 -0.19 10.29 18.43
N ALA A 89 -0.48 11.59 18.35
CA ALA A 89 -1.70 12.11 17.74
C ALA A 89 -1.80 11.74 16.24
N GLU A 90 -3.02 11.48 15.80
CA GLU A 90 -3.32 11.16 14.40
C GLU A 90 -3.68 12.42 13.62
N THR A 91 -3.10 12.56 12.43
CA THR A 91 -3.61 13.41 11.35
C THR A 91 -4.05 12.51 10.20
N LYS A 92 -5.25 12.70 9.68
CA LYS A 92 -5.79 11.89 8.59
C LYS A 92 -6.41 12.74 7.50
N ALA A 93 -6.36 12.24 6.27
CA ALA A 93 -7.07 12.78 5.12
C ALA A 93 -7.67 11.64 4.31
N GLY A 94 -8.86 11.83 3.77
CA GLY A 94 -9.55 10.80 2.99
C GLY A 94 -10.35 11.40 1.84
N TRP A 95 -10.38 10.69 0.72
CA TRP A 95 -11.14 11.11 -0.46
C TRP A 95 -11.87 9.93 -1.11
N ASP A 96 -13.15 10.12 -1.38
CA ASP A 96 -13.94 9.27 -2.26
C ASP A 96 -13.73 9.74 -3.70
N ILE A 97 -12.89 9.01 -4.43
CA ILE A 97 -12.52 9.35 -5.82
C ILE A 97 -13.72 9.17 -6.74
N LYS A 98 -14.57 8.17 -6.49
CA LYS A 98 -15.76 7.91 -7.31
C LYS A 98 -16.83 8.98 -7.13
N GLN A 99 -17.02 9.46 -5.91
CA GLN A 99 -18.02 10.48 -5.60
C GLN A 99 -17.47 11.91 -5.63
N ASN A 100 -16.16 12.07 -5.79
CA ASN A 100 -15.44 13.34 -5.78
C ASN A 100 -15.74 14.19 -4.55
N LYS A 101 -15.53 13.62 -3.36
CA LYS A 101 -15.77 14.30 -2.07
C LYS A 101 -14.85 13.78 -0.97
N GLU A 102 -14.73 14.53 0.11
CA GLU A 102 -14.08 14.06 1.34
C GLU A 102 -14.81 12.83 1.95
N LEU A 103 -14.03 11.96 2.60
CA LEU A 103 -14.54 10.78 3.32
C LEU A 103 -15.03 11.09 4.73
#